data_AF-A0A8J3V2X5-F1
#
_entry.id   AF-A0A8J3V2X5-F1
#
_cell.length_a   1.000
_cell.length_b   1.000
_cell.length_c   1.000
_cell.angle_alpha   90.00
_cell.angle_beta   90.00
_cell.angle_gamma   90.00
#
_symmetry.space_group_name_H-M   'P 1'
#
loop_
_entity.id
_entity.type
_entity.pdbx_description
1 polymer ?
#
loop_
_entity_poly.entity_id
_entity_poly.type
_entity_poly.pdbx_seq_one_letter_code
_entity_poly.pdbx_strand_id
1 'polypeptide(L)'
;MPDFKVNSDETASTSQALLNDFSQLQDKLSEVKSKISNLLSNGYSTPAAQQKFSPFFDEFAKGFDQVNQGLQGIGQYVKSVGEAFSQTDDQLGSNLG
;
A
#
# COMPACT_ATOMS: atom_id res chain seq x y z
N MET A 1 12.20 28.34 21.20
CA MET A 1 11.52 27.82 19.99
C MET A 1 11.09 26.40 20.31
N PRO A 2 9.84 25.99 20.01
CA PRO A 2 9.46 24.60 20.18
C PRO A 2 10.41 23.74 19.36
N ASP A 3 11.06 22.79 20.02
CA ASP A 3 11.97 21.81 19.43
C ASP A 3 11.08 20.86 18.60
N PHE A 4 10.68 21.30 17.40
CA PHE A 4 10.05 20.44 16.42
C PHE A 4 11.12 19.48 15.92
N LYS A 5 11.51 18.52 16.77
CA LYS A 5 12.13 17.27 16.34
C LYS A 5 11.05 16.47 15.63
N VAL A 6 10.57 16.96 14.50
CA VAL A 6 10.08 16.06 13.48
C VAL A 6 11.32 15.24 13.16
N ASN A 7 11.32 13.99 13.62
CA ASN A 7 12.36 13.06 13.28
C ASN A 7 12.15 12.73 11.80
N SER A 8 12.61 13.63 10.93
CA SER A 8 12.46 13.54 9.47
C SER A 8 13.06 12.23 8.97
N ASP A 9 14.13 11.77 9.61
CA ASP A 9 14.76 10.47 9.35
C ASP A 9 13.86 9.29 9.74
N GLU A 10 13.22 9.32 10.92
CA GLU A 10 12.26 8.30 11.33
C GLU A 10 11.00 8.33 10.46
N THR A 11 10.51 9.52 10.10
CA THR A 11 9.37 9.68 9.19
C THR A 11 9.70 9.08 7.83
N ALA A 12 10.86 9.39 7.24
CA ALA A 12 11.31 8.84 5.96
C ALA A 12 11.57 7.33 6.02
N SER A 13 12.17 6.84 7.11
CA SER A 13 12.44 5.42 7.34
C SER A 13 11.16 4.60 7.50
N THR A 14 10.23 5.05 8.36
CA THR A 14 8.91 4.42 8.54
C THR A 14 8.10 4.46 7.25
N SER A 15 8.18 5.57 6.52
CA SER A 15 7.56 5.72 5.20
C SER A 15 8.06 4.69 4.19
N GLN A 16 9.37 4.49 4.10
CA GLN A 16 9.96 3.50 3.21
C GLN A 16 9.61 2.07 3.65
N ALA A 17 9.60 1.80 4.96
CA ALA A 17 9.20 0.51 5.51
C ALA A 17 7.73 0.19 5.16
N LEU A 18 6.82 1.16 5.33
CA LEU A 18 5.42 1.03 4.96
C LEU A 18 5.25 0.74 3.46
N LEU A 19 5.96 1.47 2.59
CA LEU A 19 5.94 1.20 1.14
C LEU A 19 6.41 -0.22 0.80
N ASN A 20 7.44 -0.72 1.49
CA ASN A 20 7.94 -2.08 1.28
C ASN A 20 6.92 -3.13 1.76
N ASP A 21 6.31 -2.94 2.94
CA ASP A 21 5.27 -3.83 3.47
C ASP A 21 4.05 -3.85 2.55
N PHE A 22 3.70 -2.71 1.96
CA PHE A 22 2.64 -2.57 0.97
C PHE A 22 2.91 -3.32 -0.33
N SER A 23 4.14 -3.25 -0.85
CA SER A 23 4.55 -4.06 -2.00
C SER A 23 4.40 -5.56 -1.69
N GLN A 24 4.86 -6.00 -0.52
CA GLN A 24 4.74 -7.40 -0.10
C GLN A 24 3.29 -7.85 0.05
N LEU A 25 2.42 -6.98 0.57
CA LEU A 25 0.99 -7.26 0.67
C LEU A 25 0.36 -7.43 -0.71
N GLN A 26 0.71 -6.55 -1.67
CA GLN A 26 0.22 -6.61 -3.04
C GLN A 26 0.65 -7.90 -3.76
N ASP A 27 1.91 -8.31 -3.56
CA ASP A 27 2.43 -9.58 -4.07
C ASP A 27 1.68 -10.76 -3.46
N LYS A 28 1.45 -10.74 -2.14
CA LYS A 28 0.75 -11.82 -1.45
C LYS A 28 -0.69 -11.96 -1.89
N LEU A 29 -1.38 -10.84 -2.06
CA LEU A 29 -2.75 -10.82 -2.55
C LEU A 29 -2.82 -11.31 -4.01
N SER A 30 -1.85 -10.97 -4.85
CA SER A 30 -1.74 -11.49 -6.21
C SER A 30 -1.51 -13.00 -6.23
N GLU A 31 -0.69 -13.52 -5.30
CA GLU A 31 -0.49 -14.96 -5.10
C GLU A 31 -1.80 -15.66 -4.71
N VAL A 32 -2.57 -15.07 -3.79
CA VAL A 32 -3.89 -15.59 -3.37
C VAL A 32 -4.86 -15.62 -4.54
N LYS A 33 -4.93 -14.53 -5.33
CA LYS A 33 -5.76 -14.45 -6.54
C LYS A 33 -5.45 -15.59 -7.51
N SER A 34 -4.15 -15.78 -7.79
CA SER A 34 -3.66 -16.84 -8.67
C SER A 34 -4.03 -18.23 -8.17
N LYS A 35 -3.86 -18.51 -6.88
CA LYS A 35 -4.27 -19.79 -6.27
C LYS A 35 -5.76 -20.04 -6.41
N ILE A 36 -6.61 -19.04 -6.17
CA ILE A 36 -8.07 -19.16 -6.34
C ILE A 36 -8.42 -19.42 -7.80
N SER A 37 -7.85 -18.66 -8.74
CA SER A 37 -8.05 -18.87 -10.18
C SER A 37 -7.63 -20.28 -10.62
N ASN A 38 -6.48 -20.77 -10.14
CA ASN A 38 -6.01 -22.12 -10.41
C ASN A 38 -6.93 -23.20 -9.81
N LEU A 39 -7.44 -22.98 -8.60
CA LEU A 39 -8.38 -23.89 -7.95
C LEU A 39 -9.69 -24.00 -8.75
N LEU A 40 -10.22 -22.88 -9.24
CA LEU A 40 -11.41 -22.83 -10.08
C LEU A 40 -11.19 -23.49 -11.44
N SER A 41 -9.99 -23.33 -12.02
CA SER A 41 -9.62 -23.94 -13.30
C SER A 41 -9.44 -25.46 -13.18
N ASN A 42 -8.76 -25.94 -12.12
CA ASN A 42 -8.21 -27.30 -12.09
C ASN A 42 -8.89 -28.25 -11.10
N GLY A 43 -9.59 -27.76 -10.07
CA GLY A 43 -10.09 -28.59 -8.95
C GLY A 43 -11.57 -28.43 -8.59
N TYR A 44 -12.17 -27.28 -8.90
CA TYR A 44 -13.56 -26.95 -8.55
C TYR A 44 -14.42 -26.60 -9.79
N SER A 45 -14.17 -27.27 -10.91
CA SER A 45 -14.78 -26.99 -12.23
C SER A 45 -16.25 -27.41 -12.36
N THR A 46 -16.95 -27.71 -11.25
CA THR A 46 -18.40 -27.97 -11.31
C THR A 46 -19.15 -26.64 -11.37
N PRO A 47 -20.18 -26.51 -12.23
CA PRO A 47 -20.93 -25.26 -12.40
C PRO A 47 -21.48 -24.69 -11.08
N ALA A 48 -21.93 -25.58 -10.18
CA ALA A 48 -22.46 -25.18 -8.87
C ALA A 48 -21.38 -24.62 -7.93
N ALA A 49 -20.17 -25.17 -7.95
CA ALA A 49 -19.07 -24.65 -7.15
C ALA A 49 -18.59 -23.29 -7.67
N GLN A 50 -18.47 -23.15 -8.99
CA GLN A 50 -18.07 -21.92 -9.63
C GLN A 50 -19.07 -20.78 -9.34
N GLN A 51 -20.37 -21.08 -9.37
CA GLN A 51 -21.43 -20.13 -9.04
C GLN A 51 -21.42 -19.70 -7.56
N LYS A 52 -21.03 -20.60 -6.65
CA LYS A 52 -20.84 -20.31 -5.22
C LYS A 52 -19.56 -19.53 -4.94
N PHE A 53 -18.48 -19.80 -5.70
CA PHE A 53 -17.17 -19.18 -5.49
C PHE A 53 -17.02 -17.81 -6.14
N SER A 54 -17.71 -17.56 -7.26
CA SER A 54 -17.65 -16.28 -7.97
C SER A 54 -17.86 -15.05 -7.08
N PRO A 55 -18.91 -14.99 -6.22
CA PRO A 55 -19.11 -13.83 -5.35
C PRO A 55 -17.97 -13.62 -4.33
N PHE A 56 -17.37 -14.70 -3.79
CA PHE A 56 -16.22 -14.57 -2.90
C PHE A 56 -14.99 -14.01 -3.64
N PHE A 57 -14.77 -14.44 -4.88
CA PHE A 57 -13.68 -13.91 -5.70
C PHE A 57 -13.92 -12.45 -6.10
N ASP A 58 -15.14 -12.08 -6.45
CA ASP A 58 -15.50 -10.70 -6.80
C ASP A 58 -15.34 -9.76 -5.59
N GLU A 59 -15.74 -10.21 -4.40
CA GLU A 59 -15.55 -9.46 -3.15
C GLU A 59 -14.07 -9.33 -2.80
N PHE A 60 -13.30 -10.41 -2.95
CA PHE A 60 -11.85 -10.37 -2.79
C PHE A 60 -11.17 -9.40 -3.77
N ALA A 61 -11.57 -9.43 -5.05
CA ALA A 61 -11.03 -8.53 -6.06
C ALA A 61 -11.35 -7.06 -5.77
N LYS A 62 -12.57 -6.76 -5.31
CA LYS A 62 -12.96 -5.42 -4.86
C LYS A 62 -12.15 -4.97 -3.64
N GLY A 63 -12.00 -5.84 -2.64
CA GLY A 63 -11.19 -5.56 -1.46
C GLY A 63 -9.73 -5.32 -1.82
N PHE A 64 -9.19 -6.09 -2.77
CA PHE A 64 -7.84 -5.89 -3.30
C PHE A 64 -7.67 -4.51 -3.94
N ASP A 65 -8.61 -4.09 -4.80
CA ASP A 65 -8.55 -2.77 -5.42
C ASP A 65 -8.64 -1.65 -4.38
N GLN A 66 -9.51 -1.80 -3.38
CA GLN A 66 -9.65 -0.83 -2.28
C GLN A 66 -8.38 -0.72 -1.44
N VAL A 67 -7.78 -1.87 -1.09
CA VAL A 67 -6.49 -1.90 -0.39
C VAL A 67 -5.47 -1.15 -1.23
N ASN A 68 -5.32 -1.52 -2.51
CA ASN A 68 -4.32 -0.92 -3.40
C ASN A 68 -4.49 0.61 -3.56
N GLN A 69 -5.74 1.10 -3.62
CA GLN A 69 -6.03 2.54 -3.60
C GLN A 69 -5.63 3.19 -2.27
N GLY A 70 -5.93 2.55 -1.14
CA GLY A 70 -5.48 3.01 0.17
C GLY A 70 -3.96 3.08 0.28
N LEU A 71 -3.25 2.09 -0.26
CA LEU A 71 -1.79 2.05 -0.28
C LEU A 71 -1.20 3.19 -1.10
N GLN A 72 -1.77 3.48 -2.27
CA GLN A 72 -1.36 4.63 -3.08
C GLN A 72 -1.58 5.95 -2.37
N GLY A 73 -2.73 6.12 -1.70
CA GLY A 73 -3.04 7.31 -0.92
C GLY A 73 -2.06 7.54 0.23
N ILE A 74 -1.72 6.48 0.97
CA ILE A 74 -0.73 6.55 2.05
C ILE A 74 0.65 6.89 1.47
N GLY A 75 1.07 6.23 0.39
CA GLY A 75 2.36 6.51 -0.25
C GLY A 75 2.49 7.95 -0.76
N GLN A 76 1.42 8.51 -1.34
CA GLN A 76 1.38 9.91 -1.75
C GLN A 76 1.41 10.87 -0.58
N TYR A 77 0.67 10.58 0.50
CA TYR A 77 0.68 11.41 1.71
C TYR A 77 2.08 11.44 2.32
N VAL A 78 2.67 10.26 2.53
CA VAL A 78 4.03 10.07 3.02
C VAL A 78 5.06 10.84 2.19
N LYS A 79 4.99 10.71 0.86
CA LYS A 79 5.89 11.43 -0.05
C LYS A 79 5.73 12.95 0.06
N SER A 80 4.48 13.42 0.06
CA SER A 80 4.17 14.85 0.16
C SER A 80 4.65 15.46 1.47
N VAL A 81 4.53 14.70 2.57
CA VAL A 81 5.02 15.11 3.90
C VAL A 81 6.55 15.21 3.89
N GLY A 82 7.25 14.21 3.34
CA GLY A 82 8.71 14.25 3.19
C GLY A 82 9.20 15.43 2.34
N GLU A 83 8.55 15.70 1.20
CA GLU A 83 8.86 16.82 0.32
C GLU A 83 8.64 18.18 1.00
N ALA A 84 7.53 18.34 1.72
CA ALA A 84 7.21 19.57 2.45
C ALA A 84 8.22 19.85 3.59
N PHE A 85 8.64 18.81 4.30
CA PHE A 85 9.67 18.94 5.34
C PHE A 85 11.03 19.30 4.74
N SER A 86 11.45 18.63 3.65
CA SER A 86 12.71 18.97 2.96
C SER A 86 12.72 20.43 2.50
N GLN A 87 11.64 20.92 1.90
CA GLN A 87 11.53 22.32 1.48
C GLN A 87 11.57 23.30 2.67
N THR A 88 10.96 22.92 3.79
CA THR A 88 10.94 23.76 5.00
C THR A 88 12.33 23.85 5.61
N ASP A 89 13.07 22.74 5.68
CA ASP A 89 14.45 22.70 6.17
C ASP A 89 15.41 23.45 5.24
N ASP A 90 15.28 23.31 3.92
CA ASP A 90 16.08 24.07 2.94
C ASP A 90 15.86 25.58 3.08
N GLN A 91 14.61 25.99 3.35
CA GLN A 91 14.26 27.39 3.60
C GLN A 91 14.79 27.89 4.94
N LEU A 92 14.70 27.11 6.02
CA LEU A 92 15.27 27.50 7.31
C LEU A 92 16.80 27.58 7.23
N GLY A 93 17.45 26.59 6.61
CA GLY A 93 18.90 26.55 6.40
C GLY A 93 19.39 27.73 5.56
N SER A 94 18.65 28.13 4.52
CA SER A 94 18.97 29.31 3.70
C SER A 94 18.76 30.64 4.41
N ASN A 95 17.92 30.71 5.45
CA ASN A 95 17.70 31.93 6.24
C ASN A 95 18.63 32.05 7.46
N LEU A 96 19.33 30.97 7.82
CA LEU A 96 20.28 30.90 8.94
C LEU A 96 21.76 31.02 8.50
N GLY A 97 22.04 31.01 7.19
CA GLY A 97 23.35 31.30 6.59
C GLY A 97 23.42 32.69 5.96
#